data_AF-A0A803NDB5-F1
#
_entry.id   AF-A0A803NDB5-F1
#
_cell.length_a   1.000
_cell.length_b   1.000
_cell.length_c   1.000
_cell.angle_alpha   90.00
_cell.angle_beta   90.00
_cell.angle_gamma   90.00
#
_symmetry.space_group_name_H-M   'P 1'
#
loop_
_entity.id
_entity.type
_entity.pdbx_description
1 polymer ?
#
loop_
_entity_poly.entity_id
_entity_poly.type
_entity_poly.pdbx_seq_one_letter_code
_entity_poly.pdbx_strand_id
1 'polypeptide(L)'
;MRTLADSILSEAKMVEVVRPCWISTLEPFNGMWHLSENGKPRGKFDAIVIAHNGKCANRLLAHSGLPLIAKQMKRLDLSSIWALLAAFDDPLPLSSTFEGAFVNGIDAYHGWPTTLQSCRLPKLVLIAGLSSVQQLLENRTRFHRGAALPTNTPGTPCIFDPQGRVGICGDWLLGSSLEDAALSGMSMASHIADYFRSDGTHAEDYAIGLHNEFQRIQGHDTGRFPGLEPKDLVTGELVQT
;
A
#
# COMPACT_ATOMS: atom_id res chain seq x y z
N MET A 1 1.28 -9.60 8.91
CA MET A 1 1.38 -8.13 8.83
C MET A 1 0.86 -7.41 10.08
N ARG A 2 -0.42 -7.56 10.47
CA ARG A 2 -0.96 -6.89 11.67
C ARG A 2 -0.15 -7.14 12.95
N THR A 3 0.19 -8.40 13.22
CA THR A 3 0.98 -8.79 14.41
C THR A 3 2.33 -8.09 14.49
N LEU A 4 3.03 -7.92 13.36
CA LEU A 4 4.30 -7.19 13.31
C LEU A 4 4.10 -5.72 13.68
N ALA A 5 3.10 -5.06 13.09
CA ALA A 5 2.79 -3.67 13.40
C ALA A 5 2.40 -3.48 14.87
N ASP A 6 1.59 -4.39 15.43
CA ASP A 6 1.18 -4.33 16.83
C ASP A 6 2.37 -4.61 17.78
N SER A 7 3.31 -5.49 17.39
CA SER A 7 4.56 -5.72 18.14
C SER A 7 5.43 -4.47 18.19
N ILE A 8 5.64 -3.80 17.04
CA ILE A 8 6.40 -2.54 16.96
C ILE A 8 5.77 -1.47 17.87
N LEU A 9 4.44 -1.38 17.88
CA LEU A 9 3.73 -0.43 18.74
C LEU A 9 3.86 -0.77 20.23
N SER A 10 3.89 -2.05 20.60
CA SER A 10 4.03 -2.47 22.00
C SER A 10 5.36 -2.07 22.63
N GLU A 11 6.40 -1.91 21.81
CA GLU A 11 7.74 -1.48 22.24
C GLU A 11 7.93 0.05 22.17
N ALA A 12 7.04 0.76 21.47
CA ALA A 12 7.14 2.19 21.22
C ALA A 12 6.64 3.03 22.41
N LYS A 13 7.56 3.74 23.08
CA LYS A 13 7.24 4.58 24.26
C LYS A 13 6.73 5.99 23.94
N MET A 14 6.84 6.43 22.68
CA MET A 14 6.51 7.80 22.26
C MET A 14 5.43 7.86 21.18
N VAL A 15 4.68 6.77 20.99
CA VAL A 15 3.68 6.68 19.91
C VAL A 15 2.30 6.57 20.52
N GLU A 16 1.44 7.55 20.21
CA GLU A 16 0.01 7.48 20.48
C GLU A 16 -0.72 7.00 19.21
N VAL A 17 -1.52 5.95 19.34
CA VAL A 17 -2.32 5.41 18.24
C VAL A 17 -3.81 5.54 18.57
N VAL A 18 -4.53 6.31 17.76
CA VAL A 18 -5.99 6.50 17.91
C VAL A 18 -6.72 5.71 16.84
N ARG A 19 -7.56 4.75 17.28
CA ARG A 19 -8.42 3.92 16.41
C ARG A 19 -9.80 3.74 17.06
N PRO A 20 -10.92 3.84 16.33
CA PRO A 20 -11.04 4.33 14.95
C PRO A 20 -10.87 5.86 14.87
N CYS A 21 -10.17 6.33 13.84
CA CYS A 21 -10.00 7.75 13.55
C CYS A 21 -9.82 7.95 12.04
N TRP A 22 -10.70 8.75 11.44
CA TRP A 22 -10.64 9.12 10.02
C TRP A 22 -10.43 10.62 9.89
N ILE A 23 -9.20 11.05 9.63
CA ILE A 23 -8.92 12.47 9.38
C ILE A 23 -9.57 12.89 8.06
N SER A 24 -10.49 13.86 8.13
CA SER A 24 -11.21 14.40 6.98
C SER A 24 -10.64 15.71 6.48
N THR A 25 -9.95 16.47 7.34
CA THR A 25 -9.49 17.83 7.05
C THR A 25 -8.13 18.09 7.67
N LEU A 26 -7.29 18.83 6.92
CA LEU A 26 -5.99 19.35 7.32
C LEU A 26 -6.00 20.86 7.08
N GLU A 27 -5.86 21.66 8.13
CA GLU A 27 -5.87 23.12 8.03
C GLU A 27 -4.61 23.70 8.67
N PRO A 28 -3.85 24.54 7.95
CA PRO A 28 -2.76 25.29 8.55
C PRO A 28 -3.34 26.47 9.36
N PHE A 29 -2.95 26.58 10.63
CA PHE A 29 -3.36 27.68 11.50
C PHE A 29 -2.25 28.01 12.51
N ASN A 30 -1.84 29.29 12.58
CA ASN A 30 -0.79 29.78 13.48
C ASN A 30 0.50 28.94 13.48
N GLY A 31 0.95 28.50 12.29
CA GLY A 31 2.16 27.70 12.17
C GLY A 31 2.02 26.25 12.63
N MET A 32 0.82 25.75 12.89
CA MET A 32 0.57 24.33 13.16
C MET A 32 -0.47 23.76 12.20
N TRP A 33 -0.49 22.45 12.08
CA TRP A 33 -1.52 21.69 11.40
C TRP A 33 -2.62 21.32 12.35
N HIS A 34 -3.83 21.77 12.06
CA HIS A 34 -5.04 21.39 12.76
C HIS A 34 -5.72 20.24 12.02
N LEU A 35 -5.90 19.13 12.71
CA LEU A 35 -6.54 17.94 12.16
C LEU A 35 -7.98 17.84 12.68
N SER A 36 -8.91 17.44 11.82
CA SER A 36 -10.27 17.14 12.24
C SER A 36 -10.87 15.92 11.53
N GLU A 37 -11.85 15.32 12.19
CA GLU A 37 -12.69 14.24 11.68
C GLU A 37 -14.14 14.73 11.68
N ASN A 38 -14.72 14.94 10.49
CA ASN A 38 -16.08 15.43 10.32
C ASN A 38 -16.35 16.72 11.15
N GLY A 39 -15.38 17.63 11.16
CA GLY A 39 -15.42 18.88 11.93
C GLY A 39 -15.03 18.75 13.41
N LYS A 40 -14.90 17.53 13.95
CA LYS A 40 -14.42 17.33 15.32
C LYS A 40 -12.89 17.45 15.38
N PRO A 41 -12.31 18.35 16.20
CA PRO A 41 -10.86 18.48 16.32
C PRO A 41 -10.20 17.19 16.82
N ARG A 42 -9.05 16.84 16.23
CA ARG A 42 -8.26 15.63 16.54
C ARG A 42 -6.81 15.92 16.94
N GLY A 43 -6.42 17.19 17.00
CA GLY A 43 -5.11 17.60 17.51
C GLY A 43 -4.50 18.73 16.70
N LYS A 44 -3.33 19.17 17.17
CA LYS A 44 -2.49 20.19 16.53
C LYS A 44 -1.07 19.65 16.47
N PHE A 45 -0.40 19.82 15.34
CA PHE A 45 0.91 19.23 15.08
C PHE A 45 1.82 20.18 14.32
N ASP A 46 3.12 20.17 14.61
CA ASP A 46 4.09 21.02 13.92
C ASP A 46 4.37 20.56 12.49
N ALA A 47 4.32 19.24 12.28
CA ALA A 47 4.47 18.59 10.98
C ALA A 47 3.46 17.44 10.82
N ILE A 48 3.19 17.08 9.57
CA ILE A 48 2.33 15.93 9.25
C ILE A 48 3.03 14.98 8.29
N VAL A 49 2.77 13.68 8.45
CA VAL A 49 3.24 12.63 7.53
C VAL A 49 2.05 11.86 7.01
N ILE A 50 1.97 11.75 5.68
CA ILE A 50 0.91 11.03 4.98
C ILE A 50 1.47 9.69 4.54
N ALA A 51 1.21 8.65 5.34
CA ALA A 51 1.49 7.25 5.02
C ALA A 51 0.25 6.56 4.42
N HIS A 52 -0.42 7.23 3.48
CA HIS A 52 -1.62 6.74 2.84
C HIS A 52 -1.70 7.18 1.37
N ASN A 53 -2.42 6.43 0.55
CA ASN A 53 -2.52 6.67 -0.89
C ASN A 53 -3.95 6.59 -1.43
N GLY A 54 -4.08 6.77 -2.74
CA GLY A 54 -5.34 6.61 -3.46
C GLY A 54 -6.36 7.70 -3.19
N LYS A 55 -7.65 7.38 -3.40
CA LYS A 55 -8.75 8.36 -3.40
C LYS A 55 -8.91 9.10 -2.07
N CYS A 56 -8.70 8.40 -0.95
CA CYS A 56 -8.86 8.98 0.38
C CYS A 56 -7.79 10.03 0.67
N ALA A 57 -6.52 9.71 0.40
CA ALA A 57 -5.41 10.66 0.54
C ALA A 57 -5.57 11.86 -0.42
N ASN A 58 -5.93 11.61 -1.69
CA ASN A 58 -6.14 12.66 -2.67
C ASN A 58 -7.29 13.62 -2.28
N ARG A 59 -8.38 13.08 -1.70
CA ARG A 59 -9.50 13.90 -1.21
C ARG A 59 -9.10 14.77 -0.01
N LEU A 60 -8.31 14.21 0.91
CA LEU A 60 -7.78 14.93 2.07
C LEU A 60 -6.88 16.10 1.64
N LEU A 61 -5.98 15.84 0.68
CA LEU A 61 -5.01 16.82 0.17
C LEU A 61 -5.61 17.88 -0.75
N ALA A 62 -6.74 17.60 -1.40
CA ALA A 62 -7.35 18.53 -2.35
C ALA A 62 -7.71 19.90 -1.73
N HIS A 63 -7.98 19.93 -0.42
CA HIS A 63 -8.42 21.13 0.31
C HIS A 63 -7.40 21.61 1.36
N SER A 64 -6.24 20.96 1.46
CA SER A 64 -5.26 21.26 2.53
C SER A 64 -4.34 22.45 2.22
N GLY A 65 -4.45 23.06 1.03
CA GLY A 65 -3.55 24.13 0.59
C GLY A 65 -2.13 23.67 0.26
N LEU A 66 -1.92 22.38 -0.04
CA LEU A 66 -0.61 21.78 -0.32
C LEU A 66 -0.47 21.36 -1.80
N PRO A 67 -0.31 22.30 -2.74
CA PRO A 67 -0.40 22.01 -4.16
C PRO A 67 0.71 21.07 -4.66
N LEU A 68 1.94 21.16 -4.14
CA LEU A 68 3.06 20.32 -4.57
C LEU A 68 2.88 18.87 -4.12
N ILE A 69 2.54 18.66 -2.85
CA ILE A 69 2.23 17.35 -2.27
C ILE A 69 1.02 16.72 -2.96
N ALA A 70 -0.08 17.48 -3.12
CA ALA A 70 -1.28 17.01 -3.81
C ALA A 70 -0.99 16.65 -5.28
N LYS A 71 -0.13 17.41 -5.96
CA LYS A 71 0.31 17.10 -7.33
C LYS A 71 1.07 15.78 -7.39
N GLN A 72 2.00 15.52 -6.47
CA GLN A 72 2.73 14.25 -6.46
C GLN A 72 1.81 13.06 -6.17
N MET A 73 0.91 13.17 -5.20
CA MET A 73 -0.04 12.09 -4.88
C MET A 73 -1.01 11.75 -6.04
N LYS A 74 -1.35 12.73 -6.87
CA LYS A 74 -2.19 12.51 -8.06
C LYS A 74 -1.48 11.79 -9.21
N ARG A 75 -0.14 11.74 -9.21
CA ARG A 75 0.67 11.08 -10.25
C ARG A 75 0.90 9.62 -9.98
N LEU A 76 0.63 9.16 -8.76
CA LEU A 76 0.76 7.78 -8.37
C LEU A 76 -0.30 6.93 -9.07
N ASP A 77 0.16 5.98 -9.87
CA ASP A 77 -0.66 4.96 -10.51
C ASP A 77 -0.51 3.64 -9.76
N LEU A 78 -1.64 3.06 -9.38
CA LEU A 78 -1.70 1.79 -8.65
C LEU A 78 -2.48 0.75 -9.47
N SER A 79 -1.95 -0.46 -9.51
CA SER A 79 -2.71 -1.63 -9.96
C SER A 79 -3.77 -2.03 -8.92
N SER A 80 -4.83 -2.67 -9.37
CA SER A 80 -5.85 -3.27 -8.49
C SER A 80 -5.53 -4.74 -8.24
N ILE A 81 -5.68 -5.25 -7.02
CA ILE A 81 -5.63 -6.70 -6.73
C ILE A 81 -6.97 -7.17 -6.20
N TRP A 82 -7.28 -8.41 -6.55
CA TRP A 82 -8.35 -9.18 -5.93
C TRP A 82 -7.75 -10.35 -5.17
N ALA A 83 -8.02 -10.40 -3.88
CA ALA A 83 -7.67 -11.53 -3.03
C ALA A 83 -8.95 -12.32 -2.72
N LEU A 84 -8.88 -13.64 -2.90
CA LEU A 84 -9.90 -14.56 -2.45
C LEU A 84 -9.39 -15.35 -1.25
N LEU A 85 -10.17 -15.35 -0.18
CA LEU A 85 -10.01 -16.30 0.90
C LEU A 85 -11.15 -17.31 0.84
N ALA A 86 -10.80 -18.60 0.78
CA ALA A 86 -11.73 -19.71 0.89
C ALA A 86 -11.29 -20.59 2.06
N ALA A 87 -12.26 -21.02 2.87
CA ALA A 87 -12.04 -21.95 3.98
C ALA A 87 -12.93 -23.17 3.79
N PHE A 88 -12.37 -24.35 4.02
CA PHE A 88 -13.02 -25.65 3.90
C PHE A 88 -13.21 -26.23 5.31
N ASP A 89 -14.26 -27.04 5.51
CA ASP A 89 -14.51 -27.68 6.81
C ASP A 89 -13.50 -28.79 7.10
N ASP A 90 -13.12 -29.54 6.07
CA ASP A 90 -12.05 -30.53 6.11
C ASP A 90 -10.80 -30.04 5.36
N PRO A 91 -9.59 -30.48 5.76
CA PRO A 91 -8.38 -30.22 4.98
C PRO A 91 -8.54 -30.70 3.54
N LEU A 92 -8.10 -29.89 2.58
CA LEU A 92 -8.07 -30.31 1.18
C LEU A 92 -7.19 -31.56 1.02
N PRO A 93 -7.51 -32.48 0.09
CA PRO A 93 -6.73 -33.71 -0.16
C PRO A 93 -5.42 -33.41 -0.91
N LEU A 94 -4.60 -32.54 -0.33
CA LEU A 94 -3.29 -32.13 -0.84
C LEU A 94 -2.20 -32.87 -0.07
N SER A 95 -1.01 -32.97 -0.68
CA SER A 95 0.17 -33.46 0.03
C SER A 95 0.37 -32.64 1.31
N SER A 96 0.74 -33.30 2.41
CA SER A 96 1.04 -32.62 3.69
C SER A 96 2.19 -31.62 3.61
N THR A 97 2.95 -31.62 2.51
CA THR A 97 4.06 -30.71 2.23
C THR A 97 3.66 -29.50 1.39
N PHE A 98 2.41 -29.42 0.92
CA PHE A 98 1.98 -28.37 0.03
C PHE A 98 1.48 -27.15 0.82
N GLU A 99 2.26 -26.07 0.78
CA GLU A 99 1.98 -24.83 1.51
C GLU A 99 1.61 -23.66 0.58
N GLY A 100 1.96 -23.74 -0.70
CA GLY A 100 1.70 -22.69 -1.68
C GLY A 100 2.25 -23.00 -3.06
N ALA A 101 1.83 -22.21 -4.05
CA ALA A 101 2.26 -22.34 -5.43
C ALA A 101 2.26 -21.00 -6.15
N PHE A 102 3.19 -20.86 -7.10
CA PHE A 102 3.15 -19.82 -8.12
C PHE A 102 2.30 -20.29 -9.29
N VAL A 103 1.35 -19.46 -9.71
CA VAL A 103 0.48 -19.77 -10.83
C VAL A 103 0.81 -18.83 -11.99
N ASN A 104 1.31 -19.40 -13.09
CA ASN A 104 1.72 -18.69 -14.30
C ASN A 104 0.80 -19.06 -15.47
N GLY A 105 0.73 -18.19 -16.49
CA GLY A 105 0.09 -18.51 -17.77
C GLY A 105 -1.44 -18.62 -17.75
N ILE A 106 -2.11 -18.22 -16.67
CA ILE A 106 -3.57 -18.10 -16.65
C ILE A 106 -3.95 -16.70 -17.11
N ASP A 107 -4.51 -16.62 -18.32
CA ASP A 107 -5.39 -15.53 -18.70
C ASP A 107 -6.70 -15.71 -17.93
N ALA A 108 -7.03 -14.78 -17.04
CA ALA A 108 -8.31 -14.81 -16.34
C ALA A 108 -9.43 -14.64 -17.38
N TYR A 109 -10.05 -15.75 -17.80
CA TYR A 109 -11.15 -15.75 -18.76
C TYR A 109 -12.30 -14.90 -18.22
N HIS A 110 -12.52 -13.77 -18.88
CA HIS A 110 -13.67 -12.89 -18.68
C HIS A 110 -14.92 -13.54 -19.28
N GLY A 111 -15.88 -13.94 -18.45
CA GLY A 111 -17.25 -14.17 -18.93
C GLY A 111 -18.04 -15.22 -18.14
N TRP A 112 -18.98 -14.74 -17.32
CA TRP A 112 -20.32 -15.33 -17.19
C TRP A 112 -21.33 -14.16 -17.05
N PRO A 113 -22.57 -14.30 -17.55
CA PRO A 113 -23.36 -13.15 -17.98
C PRO A 113 -24.20 -12.61 -16.82
N THR A 114 -23.88 -11.40 -16.35
CA THR A 114 -24.84 -10.29 -16.15
C THR A 114 -24.13 -9.07 -15.56
N THR A 115 -23.94 -8.07 -16.42
CA THR A 115 -23.92 -6.63 -16.10
C THR A 115 -23.03 -6.16 -14.94
N LEU A 116 -21.71 -6.12 -15.14
CA LEU A 116 -20.82 -5.16 -14.48
C LEU A 116 -19.75 -4.70 -15.48
N GLN A 117 -19.63 -3.38 -15.63
CA GLN A 117 -18.68 -2.73 -16.53
C GLN A 117 -17.25 -3.23 -16.32
N SER A 118 -16.68 -3.75 -17.41
CA SER A 118 -15.25 -3.90 -17.73
C SER A 118 -14.26 -3.39 -16.67
N CYS A 119 -13.65 -4.30 -15.92
CA CYS A 119 -12.42 -4.07 -15.18
C CYS A 119 -11.45 -5.20 -15.52
N ARG A 120 -10.28 -4.90 -16.12
CA ARG A 120 -9.19 -5.87 -16.28
C ARG A 120 -8.76 -6.37 -14.89
N LEU A 121 -8.96 -7.64 -14.59
CA LEU A 121 -8.49 -8.24 -13.33
C LEU A 121 -7.04 -8.71 -13.51
N PRO A 122 -6.05 -8.26 -12.73
CA PRO A 122 -4.81 -9.00 -12.63
C PRO A 122 -4.99 -10.11 -11.57
N LYS A 123 -4.80 -11.35 -12.04
CA LYS A 123 -4.35 -12.55 -11.31
C LYS A 123 -5.09 -12.87 -10.01
N LEU A 124 -6.14 -13.70 -10.15
CA LEU A 124 -6.74 -14.47 -9.06
C LEU A 124 -5.76 -15.59 -8.66
N VAL A 125 -5.20 -15.55 -7.45
CA VAL A 125 -4.52 -16.71 -6.86
C VAL A 125 -5.59 -17.56 -6.18
N LEU A 126 -6.08 -18.57 -6.90
CA LEU A 126 -6.87 -19.66 -6.34
C LEU A 126 -5.91 -20.84 -6.14
N ILE A 127 -5.62 -21.22 -4.91
CA ILE A 127 -4.99 -22.51 -4.62
C ILE A 127 -6.07 -23.40 -4.01
N ALA A 128 -6.83 -24.04 -4.89
CA ALA A 128 -7.58 -25.26 -4.58
C ALA A 128 -7.68 -26.04 -5.89
N GLY A 129 -7.33 -27.33 -5.85
CA GLY A 129 -7.46 -28.21 -7.01
C GLY A 129 -8.86 -28.12 -7.61
N LEU A 130 -8.94 -28.07 -8.94
CA LEU A 130 -10.17 -27.84 -9.70
C LEU A 130 -11.30 -28.84 -9.40
N SER A 131 -10.97 -30.00 -8.81
CA SER A 131 -11.95 -31.01 -8.36
C SER A 131 -12.63 -30.69 -7.02
N SER A 132 -12.12 -29.74 -6.23
CA SER A 132 -12.65 -29.38 -4.90
C SER A 132 -13.52 -28.11 -4.88
N VAL A 133 -13.64 -27.40 -6.00
CA VAL A 133 -14.40 -26.14 -6.13
C VAL A 133 -15.89 -26.34 -5.88
N GLN A 134 -16.40 -27.56 -6.05
CA GLN A 134 -17.80 -27.92 -5.80
C GLN A 134 -18.19 -27.89 -4.30
N GLN A 135 -17.22 -27.80 -3.39
CA GLN A 135 -17.43 -27.66 -1.94
C GLN A 135 -17.20 -26.23 -1.42
N LEU A 136 -17.07 -25.22 -2.29
CA LEU A 136 -17.03 -23.84 -1.85
C LEU A 136 -18.38 -23.47 -1.22
N LEU A 137 -18.42 -23.44 0.11
CA LEU A 137 -19.55 -22.90 0.84
C LEU A 137 -19.61 -21.39 0.57
N GLU A 138 -20.72 -20.94 -0.03
CA GLU A 138 -20.99 -19.54 -0.38
C GLU A 138 -20.80 -18.59 0.82
N ASN A 139 -20.97 -19.10 2.05
CA ASN A 139 -20.90 -18.33 3.30
C ASN A 139 -19.49 -18.19 3.92
N ARG A 140 -18.46 -18.89 3.42
CA ARG A 140 -17.07 -18.81 3.95
C ARG A 140 -16.05 -18.29 2.94
N THR A 141 -16.55 -17.74 1.84
CA THR A 141 -15.73 -17.13 0.80
C THR A 141 -15.71 -15.61 1.01
N ARG A 142 -14.52 -15.00 1.05
CA ARG A 142 -14.36 -13.54 1.14
C ARG A 142 -13.53 -13.03 -0.02
N PHE A 143 -14.11 -12.11 -0.77
CA PHE A 143 -13.39 -11.32 -1.77
C PHE A 143 -12.96 -9.99 -1.18
N HIS A 144 -11.71 -9.62 -1.43
CA HIS A 144 -11.19 -8.30 -1.11
C HIS A 144 -10.60 -7.65 -2.36
N ARG A 145 -10.98 -6.40 -2.62
CA ARG A 145 -10.36 -5.57 -3.65
C ARG A 145 -9.51 -4.49 -2.98
N GLY A 146 -8.24 -4.42 -3.34
CA GLY A 146 -7.30 -3.41 -2.84
C GLY A 146 -6.49 -2.77 -3.97
N ALA A 147 -5.71 -1.76 -3.59
CA ALA A 147 -4.56 -1.33 -4.41
C ALA A 147 -3.41 -2.31 -4.17
N ALA A 148 -2.76 -2.75 -5.23
CA ALA A 148 -1.79 -3.85 -5.17
C ALA A 148 -0.37 -3.33 -5.18
N LEU A 149 0.10 -2.94 -6.37
CA LEU A 149 1.46 -2.52 -6.63
C LEU A 149 1.41 -1.18 -7.37
N PRO A 150 2.30 -0.22 -7.06
CA PRO A 150 2.52 0.91 -7.94
C PRO A 150 2.91 0.43 -9.34
N THR A 151 2.44 1.15 -10.35
CA THR A 151 2.90 0.95 -11.74
C THR A 151 3.89 2.03 -12.15
N ASN A 152 4.12 3.03 -11.29
CA ASN A 152 5.12 4.06 -11.44
C ASN A 152 5.67 4.50 -10.08
N THR A 153 6.87 5.09 -10.07
CA THR A 153 7.52 5.57 -8.84
C THR A 153 8.31 6.85 -9.12
N PRO A 154 8.39 7.80 -8.17
CA PRO A 154 9.31 8.93 -8.25
C PRO A 154 10.77 8.57 -7.99
N GLY A 155 11.05 7.33 -7.57
CA GLY A 155 12.41 6.82 -7.33
C GLY A 155 13.12 7.53 -6.19
N THR A 156 12.37 8.02 -5.20
CA THR A 156 12.90 8.77 -4.04
C THR A 156 12.34 8.16 -2.76
N PRO A 157 13.11 8.02 -1.68
CA PRO A 157 12.66 7.28 -0.50
C PRO A 157 11.50 7.96 0.23
N CYS A 158 11.37 9.27 0.12
CA CYS A 158 10.24 10.01 0.67
C CYS A 158 10.05 11.34 -0.08
N ILE A 159 8.91 11.99 0.12
CA ILE A 159 8.66 13.34 -0.43
C ILE A 159 8.40 14.27 0.74
N PHE A 160 9.19 15.34 0.88
CA PHE A 160 9.04 16.29 1.96
C PHE A 160 8.94 17.72 1.44
N ASP A 161 7.89 18.41 1.87
CA ASP A 161 7.68 19.84 1.70
C ASP A 161 8.04 20.56 3.02
N PRO A 162 9.21 21.18 3.13
CA PRO A 162 9.66 21.85 4.34
C PRO A 162 8.92 23.16 4.60
N GLN A 163 8.38 23.80 3.56
CA GLN A 163 7.56 25.01 3.72
C GLN A 163 6.20 24.68 4.32
N GLY A 164 5.59 23.58 3.84
CA GLY A 164 4.36 23.04 4.42
C GLY A 164 4.58 22.24 5.70
N ARG A 165 5.82 21.85 6.04
CA ARG A 165 6.14 20.83 7.06
C ARG A 165 5.33 19.54 6.86
N VAL A 166 5.26 19.07 5.62
CA VAL A 166 4.45 17.90 5.24
C VAL A 166 5.28 16.87 4.50
N GLY A 167 5.19 15.62 4.94
CA GLY A 167 5.83 14.48 4.32
C GLY A 167 4.86 13.47 3.70
N ILE A 168 5.31 12.74 2.69
CA ILE A 168 4.70 11.50 2.20
C ILE A 168 5.73 10.38 2.34
N CYS A 169 5.31 9.26 2.91
CA CYS A 169 6.09 8.02 2.93
C CYS A 169 5.20 6.82 2.59
N GLY A 170 5.82 5.75 2.12
CA GLY A 170 5.13 4.53 1.72
C GLY A 170 6.00 3.67 0.81
N ASP A 171 5.67 2.39 0.72
CA ASP A 171 6.32 1.44 -0.19
C ASP A 171 6.34 1.95 -1.63
N TRP A 172 5.24 2.58 -2.06
CA TRP A 172 5.04 3.04 -3.44
C TRP A 172 6.03 4.12 -3.93
N LEU A 173 6.87 4.67 -3.05
CA LEU A 173 7.88 5.66 -3.42
C LEU A 173 9.21 5.04 -3.87
N LEU A 174 9.45 3.78 -3.50
CA LEU A 174 10.66 3.02 -3.84
C LEU A 174 10.33 1.78 -4.67
N GLY A 175 9.25 1.10 -4.31
CA GLY A 175 8.91 -0.20 -4.85
C GLY A 175 7.55 -0.66 -4.34
N SER A 176 7.49 -1.88 -3.81
CA SER A 176 6.20 -2.51 -3.46
C SER A 176 6.35 -3.62 -2.43
N SER A 177 7.29 -3.43 -1.51
CA SER A 177 7.60 -4.39 -0.45
C SER A 177 7.41 -3.77 0.94
N LEU A 178 7.38 -4.64 1.95
CA LEU A 178 7.40 -4.19 3.34
C LEU A 178 8.72 -3.48 3.70
N GLU A 179 9.83 -3.93 3.12
CA GLU A 179 11.14 -3.30 3.29
C GLU A 179 11.11 -1.86 2.75
N ASP A 180 10.57 -1.65 1.55
CA ASP A 180 10.40 -0.32 0.95
C ASP A 180 9.56 0.61 1.85
N ALA A 181 8.48 0.09 2.45
CA ALA A 181 7.67 0.86 3.40
C ALA A 181 8.48 1.29 4.64
N ALA A 182 9.28 0.38 5.20
CA ALA A 182 10.11 0.66 6.36
C ALA A 182 11.23 1.67 6.03
N LEU A 183 11.94 1.47 4.92
CA LEU A 183 12.99 2.36 4.44
C LEU A 183 12.44 3.77 4.15
N SER A 184 11.26 3.85 3.52
CA SER A 184 10.59 5.12 3.25
C SER A 184 10.21 5.86 4.54
N GLY A 185 9.67 5.15 5.54
CA GLY A 185 9.33 5.70 6.84
C GLY A 185 10.55 6.23 7.61
N MET A 186 11.65 5.47 7.61
CA MET A 186 12.91 5.90 8.25
C MET A 186 13.51 7.12 7.56
N SER A 187 13.52 7.14 6.22
CA SER A 187 14.02 8.28 5.46
C SER A 187 13.22 9.56 5.75
N MET A 188 11.88 9.45 5.81
CA MET A 188 11.01 10.56 6.19
C MET A 188 11.29 11.06 7.61
N ALA A 189 11.44 10.14 8.57
CA ALA A 189 11.75 10.50 9.95
C ALA A 189 13.08 11.27 10.06
N SER A 190 14.12 10.83 9.34
CA SER A 190 15.41 11.53 9.31
C SER A 190 15.29 12.94 8.72
N HIS A 191 14.60 13.12 7.58
CA HIS A 191 14.43 14.45 6.98
C HIS A 191 13.69 15.42 7.89
N ILE A 192 12.63 14.96 8.56
CA ILE A 192 11.89 15.78 9.52
C ILE A 192 12.78 16.14 10.71
N ALA A 193 13.51 15.18 11.27
CA ALA A 193 14.39 15.40 12.40
C ALA A 193 15.49 16.43 12.07
N ASP A 194 16.11 16.32 10.90
CA ASP A 194 17.18 17.21 10.49
C ASP A 194 16.67 18.62 10.17
N TYR A 195 15.48 18.75 9.57
CA TYR A 195 14.80 20.04 9.37
C TYR A 195 14.48 20.75 10.70
N PHE A 196 13.98 20.03 11.70
CA PHE A 196 13.68 20.64 13.00
C PHE A 196 14.94 20.94 13.82
N ARG A 197 16.05 20.21 13.61
CA ARG A 197 17.35 20.53 14.23
C ARG A 197 17.99 21.79 13.69
N SER A 198 17.69 22.18 12.45
CA SER A 198 18.19 23.42 11.85
C SER A 198 17.34 24.64 12.19
N ASP A 199 16.35 24.50 13.08
CA ASP A 199 15.35 25.52 13.40
C ASP A 199 14.61 26.05 12.15
N GLY A 200 14.50 25.21 11.11
CA GLY A 200 13.89 25.57 9.83
C GLY A 200 14.70 26.56 8.98
N THR A 201 15.98 26.78 9.31
CA THR A 201 16.90 27.55 8.47
C THR A 201 17.24 26.77 7.20
N HIS A 202 17.40 27.47 6.08
CA HIS A 202 17.66 26.86 4.76
C HIS A 202 16.66 25.75 4.40
N ALA A 203 15.36 26.01 4.60
CA ALA A 203 14.29 25.05 4.39
C ALA A 203 14.37 24.35 3.01
N GLU A 204 14.78 25.08 1.97
CA GLU A 204 14.99 24.57 0.61
C GLU A 204 15.94 23.36 0.53
N ASP A 205 16.94 23.26 1.41
CA ASP A 205 17.92 22.16 1.41
C ASP A 205 17.31 20.83 1.86
N TYR A 206 16.18 20.89 2.58
CA TYR A 206 15.46 19.72 3.08
C TYR A 206 14.36 19.25 2.13
N ALA A 207 14.06 20.02 1.07
CA ALA A 207 13.05 19.64 0.10
C ALA A 207 13.51 18.42 -0.72
N ILE A 208 12.70 17.36 -0.73
CA ILE A 208 12.99 16.14 -1.50
C ILE A 208 11.73 15.65 -2.21
N GLY A 209 11.89 15.20 -3.46
CA GLY A 209 10.83 14.51 -4.21
C GLY A 209 9.69 15.39 -4.73
N LEU A 210 9.61 16.69 -4.37
CA LEU A 210 8.52 17.59 -4.76
C LEU A 210 8.41 17.83 -6.27
N HIS A 211 9.52 17.63 -7.00
CA HIS A 211 9.60 17.85 -8.44
C HIS A 211 9.98 16.61 -9.24
N ASN A 212 10.27 15.48 -8.57
CA ASN A 212 10.63 14.24 -9.23
C ASN A 212 9.53 13.79 -10.18
N GLU A 213 9.92 13.21 -11.31
CA GLU A 213 8.98 12.58 -12.23
C GLU A 213 8.68 11.14 -11.87
N PHE A 214 7.42 10.75 -12.01
CA PHE A 214 7.02 9.37 -11.82
C PHE A 214 7.34 8.58 -13.07
N GLN A 215 8.30 7.66 -12.95
CA GLN A 215 8.71 6.79 -14.04
C GLN A 215 7.97 5.46 -13.91
N ARG A 216 7.54 4.93 -15.07
CA ARG A 216 6.88 3.61 -15.11
C ARG A 216 7.86 2.54 -14.68
N ILE A 217 7.45 1.70 -13.74
CA ILE A 217 8.23 0.53 -13.34
C ILE A 217 7.75 -0.70 -14.11
N GLN A 218 8.68 -1.60 -14.43
CA GLN A 218 8.28 -2.91 -14.94
C GLN A 218 7.60 -3.65 -13.79
N GLY A 219 6.28 -3.78 -13.86
CA GLY A 219 5.52 -4.54 -12.88
C GLY A 219 5.92 -6.00 -12.94
N HIS A 220 6.46 -6.53 -11.84
CA HIS A 220 6.52 -7.96 -11.62
C HIS A 220 5.16 -8.44 -11.11
N ASP A 221 4.81 -9.68 -11.42
CA ASP A 221 3.56 -10.26 -10.94
C ASP A 221 3.48 -10.22 -9.42
N THR A 222 2.31 -9.86 -8.90
CA THR A 222 2.00 -9.90 -7.47
C THR A 222 2.37 -11.27 -6.90
N GLY A 223 3.27 -11.28 -5.91
CA GLY A 223 3.72 -12.48 -5.21
C GLY A 223 5.12 -12.97 -5.60
N ARG A 224 5.74 -12.47 -6.69
CA ARG A 224 7.10 -12.88 -7.06
C ARG A 224 8.13 -12.42 -6.03
N PHE A 225 8.93 -13.34 -5.48
CA PHE A 225 10.03 -12.98 -4.58
C PHE A 225 11.20 -12.39 -5.37
N PRO A 226 11.85 -11.31 -4.89
CA PRO A 226 13.08 -10.80 -5.47
C PRO A 226 14.16 -11.90 -5.50
N GLY A 227 14.82 -12.07 -6.64
CA GLY A 227 15.94 -13.01 -6.80
C GLY A 227 15.56 -14.46 -7.17
N LEU A 228 14.28 -14.78 -7.35
CA LEU A 228 13.86 -16.08 -7.93
C LEU A 228 13.72 -15.98 -9.45
N GLU A 229 14.59 -16.70 -10.16
CA GLU A 229 14.45 -16.90 -11.59
C GLU A 229 13.41 -18.02 -11.85
N PRO A 230 12.66 -17.98 -12.97
CA PRO A 230 11.66 -19.01 -13.28
C PRO A 230 12.20 -20.44 -13.28
N LYS A 231 13.52 -20.61 -13.40
CA LYS A 231 14.23 -21.89 -13.40
C LYS A 231 14.33 -22.53 -12.01
N ASP A 232 14.15 -21.74 -10.95
CA ASP A 232 14.23 -22.20 -9.55
C ASP A 232 12.88 -22.74 -9.04
N LEU A 233 11.82 -22.61 -9.84
CA LEU A 233 10.48 -23.09 -9.51
C LEU A 233 10.34 -24.54 -9.96
N VAL A 234 10.09 -25.45 -9.00
CA VAL A 234 9.76 -26.85 -9.29
C VAL A 234 8.42 -26.90 -10.03
N THR A 235 8.44 -27.36 -11.28
CA THR A 235 7.23 -27.65 -12.04
C THR A 235 6.62 -28.96 -11.54
N GLY A 236 5.59 -28.88 -10.70
CA GLY A 236 4.74 -30.03 -10.39
C GLY A 236 3.64 -30.15 -11.45
N GLU A 237 3.59 -31.25 -12.19
CA GLU A 237 2.43 -31.57 -13.02
C GLU A 237 1.24 -31.89 -12.10
N LEU A 238 0.11 -31.22 -12.32
CA LEU A 238 -1.17 -31.65 -11.76
C LEU A 238 -1.51 -33.00 -12.39
N VAL A 239 -1.23 -34.09 -11.69
CA VAL A 239 -1.71 -35.42 -12.06
C VAL A 239 -3.23 -35.36 -12.06
N GLN A 240 -3.82 -35.40 -13.26
CA GLN A 240 -5.25 -35.62 -13.42
C GLN A 240 -5.56 -37.00 -12.84
N THR A 241 -6.34 -37.02 -11.77
CA THR A 241 -6.99 -38.23 -11.24
C THR A 241 -8.46 -38.19 -11.59
#